data_AF-X1FUN7-F1
#
_entry.id   AF-X1FUN7-F1
#
_cell.length_a   1.000
_cell.length_b   1.000
_cell.length_c   1.000
_cell.angle_alpha   90.00
_cell.angle_beta   90.00
_cell.angle_gamma   90.00
#
_symmetry.space_group_name_H-M   'P 1'
#
loop_
_entity.id
_entity.type
_entity.pdbx_description
1 polymer ?
#
loop_
_entity_poly.entity_id
_entity_poly.type
_entity_poly.pdbx_seq_one_letter_code
_entity_poly.pdbx_strand_id
1 'polypeptide(L)'
;MDTFMCSNWYFLRYTSPKIDNAPFEAKKLKYWLPVDLYTGGAEHAVMHLLYSRFFIKAIRDIGLVDFDEPFTRLFNQGTIIYRGGKMSKSKGNVIAPDEYVAELGADAVRGYLMFIGPWELGGEWSDSGIVGISRWLNRVWSLIETGYTNQDVKPKAEKELRHVIHKTIKKVTKDLERFR
;
A
#
# COMPACT_ATOMS: atom_id res chain seq x y z
N MET A 1 -10.65 9.81 27.85
CA MET A 1 -9.85 8.63 27.43
C MET A 1 -8.76 9.11 26.50
N ASP A 2 -7.58 8.46 26.54
CA ASP A 2 -6.45 8.76 25.65
C ASP A 2 -6.76 8.37 24.19
N THR A 3 -6.08 9.00 23.22
CA THR A 3 -6.31 8.77 21.78
C THR A 3 -6.04 7.33 21.35
N PHE A 4 -5.14 6.61 22.04
CA PHE A 4 -4.88 5.20 21.76
C PHE A 4 -6.08 4.29 22.06
N MET A 5 -7.00 4.69 22.95
CA MET A 5 -8.20 3.89 23.21
C MET A 5 -9.04 3.71 21.94
N CYS A 6 -9.15 4.75 21.12
CA CYS A 6 -9.90 4.69 19.87
C CYS A 6 -9.17 3.86 18.80
N SER A 7 -7.84 3.95 18.73
CA SER A 7 -7.06 3.28 17.68
C SER A 7 -6.78 1.80 17.97
N ASN A 8 -7.06 1.29 19.17
CA ASN A 8 -6.86 -0.13 19.49
C ASN A 8 -7.86 -1.08 18.80
N TRP A 9 -8.98 -0.56 18.31
CA TRP A 9 -10.08 -1.40 17.79
C TRP A 9 -10.79 -0.82 16.56
N TYR A 10 -10.30 0.29 15.99
CA TYR A 10 -10.92 0.95 14.83
C TYR A 10 -11.07 0.00 13.61
N PHE A 11 -10.13 -0.93 13.42
CA PHE A 11 -10.18 -1.95 12.38
C PHE A 11 -11.34 -2.94 12.56
N LEU A 12 -11.80 -3.18 13.81
CA LEU A 12 -13.04 -3.91 14.08
C LEU A 12 -14.25 -3.10 13.63
N ARG A 13 -14.25 -1.80 13.92
CA ARG A 13 -15.37 -0.90 13.61
C ARG A 13 -15.59 -0.74 12.11
N TYR A 14 -14.54 -0.80 11.29
CA TYR A 14 -14.67 -0.75 9.82
C TYR A 14 -15.51 -1.89 9.24
N THR A 15 -15.66 -3.01 9.94
CA THR A 15 -16.50 -4.12 9.47
C THR A 15 -17.99 -3.75 9.46
N SER A 16 -18.40 -2.80 10.30
CA SER A 16 -19.80 -2.36 10.43
C SER A 16 -19.87 -0.92 10.98
N PRO A 17 -19.48 0.11 10.20
CA PRO A 17 -19.27 1.45 10.72
C PRO A 17 -20.57 2.23 11.02
N LYS A 18 -21.70 1.79 10.44
CA LYS A 18 -23.00 2.49 10.48
C LYS A 18 -23.98 1.95 11.52
N ILE A 19 -23.54 1.05 12.40
CA ILE A 19 -24.44 0.49 13.43
C ILE A 19 -24.36 1.34 14.70
N ASP A 20 -25.51 1.72 15.24
CA ASP A 20 -25.53 2.66 16.37
C ASP A 20 -25.81 1.98 17.71
N ASN A 21 -26.24 0.72 17.69
CA ASN A 21 -26.65 -0.05 18.87
C ASN A 21 -25.61 -1.10 19.33
N ALA A 22 -24.47 -1.22 18.65
CA ALA A 22 -23.40 -2.14 19.01
C ALA A 22 -22.03 -1.63 18.53
N PRO A 23 -20.91 -2.12 19.10
CA PRO A 23 -19.57 -1.79 18.61
C PRO A 23 -19.32 -2.33 17.19
N PHE A 24 -19.71 -3.58 16.92
CA PHE A 24 -19.58 -4.24 15.63
C PHE A 24 -20.61 -5.39 15.44
N GLU A 25 -20.86 -5.78 14.19
CA GLU A 25 -21.68 -6.94 13.84
C GLU A 25 -20.83 -8.23 13.80
N ALA A 26 -21.14 -9.21 14.64
CA ALA A 26 -20.36 -10.46 14.75
C ALA A 26 -20.16 -11.20 13.42
N LYS A 27 -21.19 -11.25 12.56
CA LYS A 27 -21.11 -11.92 11.24
C LYS A 27 -20.12 -11.23 10.30
N LYS A 28 -20.09 -9.89 10.29
CA LYS A 28 -19.17 -9.11 9.44
C LYS A 28 -17.75 -9.16 9.99
N LEU A 29 -17.62 -9.13 11.31
CA LEU A 29 -16.34 -9.27 11.98
C LEU A 29 -15.66 -10.60 11.63
N LYS A 30 -16.40 -11.72 11.73
CA LYS A 30 -15.90 -13.05 11.36
C LYS A 30 -15.52 -13.19 9.88
N TYR A 31 -16.17 -12.44 8.99
CA TYR A 31 -15.86 -12.49 7.56
C TYR A 31 -14.58 -11.72 7.23
N TRP A 32 -14.36 -10.57 7.85
CA TRP A 32 -13.28 -9.65 7.49
C TRP A 32 -11.99 -9.82 8.30
N LEU A 33 -12.06 -10.42 9.49
CA LEU A 33 -10.93 -10.47 10.43
C LEU A 33 -10.44 -11.90 10.69
N PRO A 34 -9.15 -12.05 11.05
CA PRO A 34 -8.13 -11.01 11.31
C PRO A 34 -7.66 -10.28 10.04
N VAL A 35 -6.99 -9.14 10.19
CA VAL A 35 -6.46 -8.38 9.04
C VAL A 35 -5.29 -9.16 8.42
N ASP A 36 -5.42 -9.56 7.15
CA ASP A 36 -4.39 -10.36 6.46
C ASP A 36 -3.04 -9.67 6.34
N LEU A 37 -3.06 -8.35 6.14
CA LEU A 37 -1.89 -7.51 6.00
C LEU A 37 -2.14 -6.11 6.55
N TYR A 38 -1.33 -5.71 7.52
CA TYR A 38 -1.31 -4.38 8.08
C TYR A 38 0.01 -3.68 7.73
N THR A 39 -0.09 -2.43 7.26
CA THR A 39 1.07 -1.59 6.94
C THR A 39 1.03 -0.31 7.77
N GLY A 40 2.16 0.05 8.35
CA GLY A 40 2.30 1.23 9.19
C GLY A 40 3.77 1.48 9.53
N GLY A 41 4.10 2.71 9.93
CA GLY A 41 5.48 3.04 10.29
C GLY A 41 5.93 2.32 11.56
N ALA A 42 7.23 2.02 11.65
CA ALA A 42 7.82 1.30 12.77
C ALA A 42 7.70 2.07 14.11
N GLU A 43 7.43 3.38 14.07
CA GLU A 43 7.23 4.22 15.26
C GLU A 43 6.08 3.74 16.17
N HIS A 44 5.15 2.94 15.66
CA HIS A 44 4.00 2.45 16.42
C HIS A 44 4.21 1.07 17.07
N ALA A 45 5.42 0.49 16.97
CA ALA A 45 5.74 -0.86 17.45
C ALA A 45 5.36 -1.12 18.93
N VAL A 46 5.68 -0.18 19.82
CA VAL A 46 5.43 -0.32 21.28
C VAL A 46 4.24 0.48 21.78
N MET A 47 3.42 1.02 20.87
CA MET A 47 2.22 1.79 21.19
C MET A 47 1.00 1.09 20.58
N HIS A 48 0.43 1.64 19.52
CA HIS A 48 -0.77 1.11 18.85
C HIS A 48 -0.66 -0.39 18.53
N LEU A 49 0.49 -0.88 18.04
CA LEU A 49 0.65 -2.31 17.73
C LEU A 49 0.60 -3.19 18.99
N LEU A 50 1.20 -2.75 20.10
CA LEU A 50 1.11 -3.46 21.37
C LEU A 50 -0.31 -3.39 21.96
N TYR A 51 -0.90 -2.20 21.97
CA TYR A 51 -2.21 -1.96 22.57
C TYR A 51 -3.34 -2.65 21.79
N SER A 52 -3.26 -2.70 20.46
CA SER A 52 -4.23 -3.44 19.63
C SER A 52 -4.19 -4.93 19.94
N ARG A 53 -3.00 -5.51 20.11
CA ARG A 53 -2.86 -6.92 20.50
C ARG A 53 -3.45 -7.18 21.88
N PHE A 54 -3.13 -6.35 22.86
CA PHE A 54 -3.72 -6.44 24.20
C PHE A 54 -5.24 -6.38 24.13
N PHE A 55 -5.80 -5.40 23.40
CA PHE A 55 -7.23 -5.22 23.29
C PHE A 55 -7.93 -6.43 22.64
N ILE A 56 -7.37 -6.99 21.56
CA ILE A 56 -7.90 -8.20 20.92
C ILE A 56 -7.92 -9.38 21.89
N LYS A 57 -6.82 -9.61 22.63
CA LYS A 57 -6.79 -10.70 23.61
C LYS A 57 -7.81 -10.50 24.72
N ALA A 58 -7.96 -9.28 25.23
CA ALA A 58 -8.96 -8.95 26.24
C ALA A 58 -10.40 -9.20 25.75
N ILE A 59 -10.76 -8.75 24.53
CA ILE A 59 -12.12 -8.96 24.01
C ILE A 59 -12.38 -10.40 23.58
N ARG A 60 -11.33 -11.15 23.20
CA ARG A 60 -11.41 -12.59 22.98
C ARG A 60 -11.72 -13.33 24.27
N ASP A 61 -11.04 -12.98 25.36
CA ASP A 61 -11.20 -13.67 26.65
C ASP A 61 -12.61 -13.49 27.25
N ILE A 62 -13.29 -12.39 26.91
CA ILE A 62 -14.71 -12.17 27.25
C ILE A 62 -15.69 -12.67 26.16
N GLY A 63 -15.19 -13.36 25.12
CA GLY A 63 -16.00 -14.05 24.11
C GLY A 63 -16.56 -13.18 22.98
N LEU A 64 -16.05 -11.97 22.75
CA LEU A 64 -16.54 -11.10 21.67
C LEU A 64 -15.94 -11.41 20.30
N VAL A 65 -14.75 -12.02 20.25
CA VAL A 65 -14.06 -12.45 19.03
C VAL A 65 -13.45 -13.83 19.21
N ASP A 66 -13.20 -14.55 18.11
CA ASP A 66 -12.66 -15.91 18.10
C ASP A 66 -11.22 -16.02 17.57
N PHE A 67 -10.49 -14.89 17.45
CA PHE A 67 -9.10 -14.83 17.01
C PHE A 67 -8.16 -14.20 18.06
N ASP A 68 -6.87 -14.55 18.00
CA ASP A 68 -5.86 -14.18 19.02
C ASP A 68 -5.01 -12.94 18.66
N GLU A 69 -4.84 -12.65 17.38
CA GLU A 69 -4.00 -11.55 16.89
C GLU A 69 -4.77 -10.70 15.87
N PRO A 70 -4.72 -9.35 15.94
CA PRO A 70 -5.43 -8.46 15.02
C PRO A 70 -4.91 -8.51 13.58
N PHE A 71 -3.61 -8.74 13.42
CA PHE A 71 -2.91 -8.61 12.14
C PHE A 71 -2.10 -9.89 11.86
N THR A 72 -2.45 -10.62 10.80
CA THR A 72 -1.77 -11.86 10.38
C THR A 72 -0.37 -11.59 9.85
N ARG A 73 -0.20 -10.48 9.12
CA ARG A 73 1.10 -9.98 8.65
C ARG A 73 1.20 -8.49 8.91
N LEU A 74 2.35 -8.07 9.42
CA LEU A 74 2.73 -6.65 9.56
C LEU A 74 3.88 -6.37 8.60
N PHE A 75 3.76 -5.31 7.79
CA PHE A 75 4.84 -4.85 6.92
C PHE A 75 5.06 -3.35 7.13
N ASN A 76 6.22 -2.97 7.66
CA ASN A 76 6.50 -1.57 7.92
C ASN A 76 7.03 -0.88 6.65
N GLN A 77 6.39 0.20 6.22
CA GLN A 77 6.95 1.06 5.18
C GLN A 77 8.13 1.88 5.71
N GLY A 78 9.09 2.12 4.83
CA GLY A 78 10.17 3.05 5.09
C GLY A 78 9.71 4.51 5.08
N THR A 79 10.59 5.40 5.52
CA THR A 79 10.29 6.83 5.59
C THR A 79 10.76 7.54 4.33
N ILE A 80 9.88 8.34 3.72
CA ILE A 80 10.29 9.26 2.67
C ILE A 80 10.98 10.48 3.30
N ILE A 81 12.16 10.80 2.79
CA ILE A 81 12.97 11.94 3.24
C ILE A 81 13.07 12.99 2.14
N TYR A 82 13.33 14.24 2.53
CA TYR A 82 13.63 15.32 1.59
C TYR A 82 14.65 16.26 2.23
N ARG A 83 15.66 16.67 1.44
CA ARG A 83 16.81 17.48 1.90
C ARG A 83 17.54 16.82 3.08
N GLY A 84 17.80 15.51 2.96
CA GLY A 84 18.55 14.75 3.96
C GLY A 84 17.82 14.49 5.29
N GLY A 85 16.50 14.75 5.38
CA GLY A 85 15.76 14.53 6.61
C GLY A 85 14.32 14.07 6.42
N LYS A 86 13.77 13.37 7.43
CA LYS A 86 12.34 13.04 7.50
C LYS A 86 11.51 14.31 7.31
N MET A 87 10.53 14.25 6.42
CA MET A 87 9.62 15.37 6.14
C MET A 87 8.82 15.73 7.39
N SER A 88 8.81 17.01 7.78
CA SER A 88 7.97 17.53 8.86
C SER A 88 7.67 19.01 8.68
N LYS A 89 6.49 19.46 9.14
CA LYS A 89 6.09 20.88 9.06
C LYS A 89 7.11 21.80 9.74
N SER A 90 7.64 21.38 10.89
CA SER A 90 8.66 22.12 11.65
C SER A 90 9.98 22.33 10.91
N LYS A 91 10.32 21.46 9.95
CA LYS A 91 11.54 21.54 9.15
C LYS A 91 11.34 22.28 7.82
N GLY A 92 10.11 22.64 7.47
CA GLY A 92 9.80 23.31 6.21
C GLY A 92 10.14 22.49 4.97
N ASN A 93 10.29 21.17 5.10
CA ASN A 93 10.68 20.26 4.02
C ASN A 93 9.56 19.30 3.61
N VAL A 94 8.30 19.68 3.87
CA VAL A 94 7.13 18.89 3.47
C VAL A 94 6.83 19.14 2.01
N ILE A 95 6.59 18.07 1.26
CA ILE A 95 6.14 18.13 -0.12
C ILE A 95 4.65 17.78 -0.15
N ALA A 96 3.86 18.67 -0.74
CA ALA A 96 2.43 18.45 -0.95
C ALA A 96 2.23 17.67 -2.26
N PRO A 97 1.64 16.46 -2.23
CA PRO A 97 1.44 15.68 -3.45
C PRO A 97 0.46 16.32 -4.44
N ASP A 98 -0.48 17.15 -3.96
CA ASP A 98 -1.57 17.70 -4.75
C ASP A 98 -1.09 18.50 -5.97
N GLU A 99 0.01 19.25 -5.82
CA GLU A 99 0.60 20.01 -6.93
C GLU A 99 1.13 19.08 -8.04
N TYR A 100 1.82 18.01 -7.66
CA TYR A 100 2.31 17.00 -8.61
C TYR A 100 1.16 16.17 -9.21
N VAL A 101 0.10 15.91 -8.45
CA VAL A 101 -1.08 15.23 -8.98
C VAL A 101 -1.78 16.11 -10.02
N ALA A 102 -1.91 17.41 -9.77
CA ALA A 102 -2.51 18.35 -10.72
C ALA A 102 -1.69 18.49 -12.01
N GLU A 103 -0.37 18.46 -11.92
CA GLU A 103 0.52 18.63 -13.07
C GLU A 103 0.78 17.31 -13.83
N LEU A 104 1.03 16.21 -13.12
CA LEU A 104 1.52 14.94 -13.69
C LEU A 104 0.50 13.80 -13.61
N GLY A 105 -0.56 13.96 -12.81
CA GLY A 105 -1.56 12.92 -12.57
C GLY A 105 -1.23 11.98 -11.41
N ALA A 106 -2.27 11.40 -10.81
CA ALA A 106 -2.14 10.51 -9.66
C ALA A 106 -1.30 9.26 -9.93
N ASP A 107 -1.36 8.71 -11.14
CA ASP A 107 -0.60 7.50 -11.50
C ASP A 107 0.90 7.76 -11.56
N ALA A 108 1.33 8.95 -11.99
CA ALA A 108 2.75 9.33 -11.99
C ALA A 108 3.29 9.41 -10.55
N VAL A 109 2.54 10.04 -9.64
CA VAL A 109 2.92 10.16 -8.23
C VAL A 109 2.96 8.78 -7.55
N ARG A 110 1.92 7.96 -7.75
CA ARG A 110 1.86 6.61 -7.17
C ARG A 110 2.96 5.71 -7.71
N GLY A 111 3.16 5.70 -9.03
CA GLY A 111 4.22 4.93 -9.68
C GLY A 111 5.60 5.35 -9.19
N TYR A 112 5.82 6.64 -8.98
CA TYR A 112 7.05 7.17 -8.40
C TYR A 112 7.29 6.66 -6.98
N LEU A 113 6.29 6.75 -6.10
CA LEU A 113 6.40 6.24 -4.73
C LEU A 113 6.68 4.72 -4.68
N MET A 114 6.17 3.94 -5.63
CA MET A 114 6.45 2.50 -5.70
C MET A 114 7.83 2.17 -6.30
N PHE A 115 8.47 3.13 -6.99
CA PHE A 115 9.72 2.89 -7.74
C PHE A 115 10.95 3.62 -7.15
N ILE A 116 10.73 4.53 -6.20
CA ILE A 116 11.78 5.32 -5.55
C ILE A 116 12.80 4.47 -4.77
N GLY A 117 12.39 3.29 -4.31
CA GLY A 117 13.21 2.36 -3.55
C GLY A 117 12.39 1.20 -2.99
N PRO A 118 13.04 0.24 -2.30
CA PRO A 118 12.35 -0.85 -1.62
C PRO A 118 11.35 -0.33 -0.58
N TRP A 119 10.18 -0.95 -0.49
CA TRP A 119 9.06 -0.48 0.34
C TRP A 119 9.46 -0.25 1.80
N GLU A 120 10.24 -1.17 2.38
CA GLU A 120 10.67 -1.14 3.78
C GLU A 120 11.76 -0.10 4.07
N LEU A 121 12.49 0.36 3.05
CA LEU A 121 13.58 1.33 3.20
C LEU A 121 13.11 2.77 2.97
N GLY A 122 12.10 2.95 2.11
CA GLY A 122 11.66 4.28 1.68
C GLY A 122 12.62 4.88 0.65
N GLY A 123 12.82 6.20 0.70
CA GLY A 123 13.68 6.86 -0.26
C GLY A 123 13.71 8.38 -0.12
N GLU A 124 14.66 9.02 -0.79
CA GLU A 124 14.72 10.47 -0.91
C GLU A 124 13.87 10.96 -2.07
N TRP A 125 12.93 11.86 -1.75
CA TRP A 125 12.12 12.52 -2.76
C TRP A 125 12.99 13.32 -3.73
N SER A 126 12.72 13.14 -5.02
CA SER A 126 13.44 13.75 -6.13
C SER A 126 12.47 14.06 -7.27
N ASP A 127 12.39 15.35 -7.64
CA ASP A 127 11.56 15.82 -8.74
C ASP A 127 12.02 15.26 -10.10
N SER A 128 13.32 14.98 -10.25
CA SER A 128 13.82 14.33 -11.46
C SER A 128 13.37 12.86 -11.55
N GLY A 129 13.16 12.20 -10.41
CA GLY A 129 12.67 10.82 -10.35
C GLY A 129 11.24 10.68 -10.83
N ILE A 130 10.34 11.58 -10.41
CA ILE A 130 8.92 11.52 -10.81
C ILE A 130 8.72 11.79 -12.31
N VAL A 131 9.51 12.67 -12.91
CA VAL A 131 9.50 12.91 -14.37
C VAL A 131 9.81 11.63 -15.14
N GLY A 132 10.71 10.78 -14.63
CA GLY A 132 11.01 9.48 -15.23
C GLY A 132 9.79 8.57 -15.35
N ILE A 133 8.94 8.53 -14.32
CA ILE A 133 7.71 7.73 -14.31
C ILE A 133 6.67 8.31 -15.27
N SER A 134 6.51 9.65 -15.29
CA SER A 134 5.61 10.30 -16.25
C SER A 134 6.02 9.99 -17.70
N ARG A 135 7.32 10.01 -18.02
CA ARG A 135 7.82 9.62 -19.35
C ARG A 135 7.54 8.15 -19.68
N TRP A 136 7.67 7.26 -18.70
CA TRP A 136 7.35 5.84 -18.88
C TRP A 136 5.85 5.61 -19.14
N LEU A 137 4.97 6.27 -18.37
CA LEU A 137 3.53 6.21 -18.58
C LEU A 137 3.14 6.73 -19.97
N ASN A 138 3.69 7.87 -20.39
CA ASN A 138 3.47 8.41 -21.73
C ASN A 138 3.96 7.46 -22.83
N ARG A 139 5.07 6.74 -22.63
CA ARG A 139 5.51 5.71 -23.58
C ARG A 139 4.50 4.57 -23.69
N VAL A 140 3.92 4.12 -22.58
CA VAL A 140 2.85 3.10 -22.59
C VAL A 140 1.61 3.64 -23.31
N TRP A 141 1.24 4.89 -23.04
CA TRP A 141 0.11 5.54 -23.70
C TRP A 141 0.31 5.64 -25.21
N SER A 142 1.46 6.15 -25.66
CA SER A 142 1.79 6.26 -27.09
C SER A 142 1.80 4.89 -27.79
N LEU A 143 2.24 3.81 -27.12
CA LEU A 143 2.17 2.46 -27.69
C LEU A 143 0.74 2.02 -28.00
N ILE A 144 -0.22 2.45 -27.19
CA ILE A 144 -1.65 2.15 -27.39
C ILE A 144 -2.23 3.06 -28.48
N GLU A 145 -1.89 4.35 -28.48
CA GLU A 145 -2.40 5.32 -29.46
C GLU A 145 -1.84 5.18 -30.87
N THR A 146 -0.61 4.66 -31.02
CA THR A 146 0.03 4.47 -32.34
C THR A 146 -0.80 3.56 -33.26
N GLY A 147 -1.77 2.83 -32.72
CA GLY A 147 -2.60 1.88 -33.45
C GLY A 147 -1.81 0.62 -33.79
N TYR A 148 -2.53 -0.50 -33.90
CA TYR A 148 -1.93 -1.77 -34.31
C TYR A 148 -2.67 -2.32 -35.52
N THR A 149 -1.97 -2.44 -36.64
CA THR A 149 -2.42 -3.24 -37.76
C THR A 149 -1.92 -4.66 -37.59
N ASN A 150 -2.79 -5.64 -37.75
CA ASN A 150 -2.40 -7.04 -37.66
C ASN A 150 -1.37 -7.35 -38.75
N GLN A 151 -0.22 -7.90 -38.35
CA GLN A 151 0.85 -8.27 -39.26
C GLN A 151 1.07 -9.78 -39.20
N ASP A 152 1.54 -10.39 -40.29
CA ASP A 152 1.98 -11.77 -40.27
C ASP A 152 3.24 -11.90 -39.40
N VAL A 153 3.06 -12.42 -38.18
CA VAL A 153 4.16 -12.62 -37.23
C VAL A 153 4.73 -14.02 -37.41
N LYS A 154 6.07 -14.11 -37.51
CA LYS A 154 6.76 -15.40 -37.55
C LYS A 154 6.43 -16.21 -36.27
N PRO A 155 6.06 -17.50 -36.35
CA PRO A 155 5.67 -18.30 -35.17
C PRO A 155 6.72 -18.30 -34.04
N LYS A 156 8.01 -18.21 -34.38
CA LYS A 156 9.09 -18.10 -33.40
C LYS A 156 9.01 -16.80 -32.58
N ALA A 157 8.76 -15.66 -33.23
CA ALA A 157 8.66 -14.36 -32.57
C ALA A 157 7.44 -14.30 -31.65
N GLU A 158 6.30 -14.87 -32.08
CA GLU A 158 5.11 -14.98 -31.23
C GLU A 158 5.37 -15.83 -29.98
N LYS A 159 6.03 -16.98 -30.14
CA LYS A 159 6.40 -17.86 -29.03
C LYS A 159 7.35 -17.16 -28.04
N GLU A 160 8.34 -16.43 -28.53
CA GLU A 160 9.27 -15.66 -27.69
C GLU A 160 8.54 -14.55 -26.90
N LEU A 161 7.63 -13.81 -27.56
CA LEU A 161 6.82 -12.78 -26.90
C LEU A 161 5.92 -13.38 -25.81
N ARG A 162 5.20 -14.47 -26.11
CA ARG A 162 4.38 -15.19 -25.12
C ARG A 162 5.20 -15.65 -23.92
N HIS A 163 6.42 -16.15 -24.16
CA HIS A 163 7.31 -16.55 -23.07
C HIS A 163 7.67 -15.37 -22.15
N VAL A 164 8.02 -14.21 -22.73
CA VAL A 164 8.31 -13.00 -21.97
C VAL A 164 7.08 -12.52 -21.19
N ILE A 165 5.89 -12.52 -21.80
CA ILE A 165 4.63 -12.15 -21.14
C ILE A 165 4.41 -13.02 -19.89
N HIS A 166 4.46 -14.35 -20.00
CA HIS A 166 4.25 -15.23 -18.86
C HIS A 166 5.34 -15.08 -17.79
N LYS A 167 6.60 -14.84 -18.18
CA LYS A 167 7.68 -14.55 -17.24
C LYS A 167 7.42 -13.25 -16.47
N THR A 168 6.97 -12.21 -17.15
CA THR A 168 6.61 -10.91 -16.56
C THR A 168 5.42 -11.03 -15.63
N ILE A 169 4.32 -11.69 -16.06
CA ILE A 169 3.14 -11.95 -15.22
C ILE A 169 3.58 -12.65 -13.93
N LYS A 170 4.33 -13.75 -14.04
CA LYS A 170 4.81 -14.50 -12.87
C LYS A 170 5.66 -13.66 -11.93
N LYS A 171 6.54 -12.79 -12.46
CA LYS A 171 7.40 -11.93 -11.65
C LYS A 171 6.56 -10.88 -10.92
N VAL A 172 5.73 -10.12 -11.64
CA VAL A 172 4.88 -9.07 -11.09
C VAL A 172 3.93 -9.61 -10.02
N THR A 173 3.25 -10.74 -10.28
CA THR A 173 2.36 -11.35 -9.27
C THR A 173 3.11 -11.69 -7.98
N LYS A 174 4.29 -12.32 -8.09
CA LYS A 174 5.08 -12.70 -6.92
C LYS A 174 5.65 -11.50 -6.17
N ASP A 175 5.97 -10.43 -6.87
CA ASP A 175 6.50 -9.21 -6.26
C ASP A 175 5.40 -8.45 -5.51
N LEU A 176 4.20 -8.34 -6.10
CA LEU A 176 3.03 -7.75 -5.46
C LEU A 176 2.66 -8.47 -4.15
N GLU A 177 2.68 -9.80 -4.14
CA GLU A 177 2.44 -10.60 -2.93
C GLU A 177 3.49 -10.38 -1.82
N ARG A 178 4.68 -9.88 -2.19
CA ARG A 178 5.86 -9.75 -1.33
C ARG A 178 6.30 -8.31 -1.07
N PHE A 179 5.57 -7.32 -1.58
CA PHE A 179 5.90 -5.89 -1.46
C PHE A 179 7.29 -5.57 -2.06
N ARG A 180 7.53 -6.00 -3.30
CA ARG A 180 8.79 -5.81 -4.04
C ARG A 180 8.60 -5.17 -5.40
#